data_AF-A0A7T8JW65-F1
#
_entry.id   AF-A0A7T8JW65-F1
#
_cell.length_a   1.000
_cell.length_b   1.000
_cell.length_c   1.000
_cell.angle_alpha   90.00
_cell.angle_beta   90.00
_cell.angle_gamma   90.00
#
_symmetry.space_group_name_H-M   'P 1'
#
loop_
_entity.id
_entity.type
_entity.pdbx_description
1 polymer ?
#
loop_
_entity_poly.entity_id
_entity_poly.type
_entity_poly.pdbx_seq_one_letter_code
_entity_poly.pdbx_strand_id
1 'polypeptide(L)'
;MKVLSKIGLTNHKKEERDEAASLKRAMEKFSFVCLVALQSKILERTNVVSKLLQSHETDLSIAVQLLNCAIADLSAYREHFEESKQAAQGLSEKWGVSKAFENTRARKVKAHFDELSQDERLADADFYFECTS
;
A
#
# COMPACT_ATOMS: atom_id res chain seq x y z
N MET A 1 1.40 -3.16 -16.53
CA MET A 1 2.86 -3.47 -16.55
C MET A 1 3.46 -3.76 -17.94
N LYS A 2 2.66 -3.92 -19.00
CA LYS A 2 3.14 -4.18 -20.37
C LYS A 2 4.05 -3.06 -20.91
N VAL A 3 3.73 -1.80 -20.63
CA VAL A 3 4.52 -0.63 -21.06
C VAL A 3 5.93 -0.63 -20.45
N LEU A 4 6.06 -0.86 -19.14
CA LEU A 4 7.37 -0.95 -18.47
C LEU A 4 8.20 -2.11 -19.02
N SER A 5 7.56 -3.24 -19.32
CA SER A 5 8.24 -4.38 -19.96
C SER A 5 8.74 -4.01 -21.36
N LYS A 6 7.96 -3.25 -22.14
CA LYS A 6 8.39 -2.75 -23.46
C LYS A 6 9.60 -1.81 -23.34
N ILE A 7 9.55 -0.84 -22.43
CA ILE A 7 10.65 0.12 -22.21
C ILE A 7 11.94 -0.63 -21.82
N GLY A 8 11.85 -1.60 -20.92
CA GLY A 8 12.99 -2.43 -20.50
C GLY A 8 13.63 -3.24 -21.64
N LEU A 9 12.88 -3.55 -22.70
CA LEU A 9 13.34 -4.36 -23.84
C LEU A 9 13.81 -3.52 -25.04
N THR A 10 13.16 -2.40 -25.32
CA THR A 10 13.34 -1.67 -26.58
C THR A 10 14.17 -0.40 -26.46
N ASN A 11 14.39 0.10 -25.23
CA ASN A 11 14.98 1.42 -25.06
C ASN A 11 16.52 1.40 -25.10
N HIS A 12 17.11 2.45 -25.68
CA HIS A 12 18.56 2.52 -25.89
C HIS A 12 19.31 2.99 -24.64
N LYS A 13 18.69 3.84 -23.81
CA LYS A 13 19.29 4.33 -22.58
C LYS A 13 19.18 3.29 -21.48
N LYS A 14 20.33 2.91 -20.91
CA LYS A 14 20.41 1.91 -19.84
C LYS A 14 19.66 2.35 -18.57
N GLU A 15 19.83 3.60 -18.16
CA GLU A 15 19.19 4.17 -16.97
C GLU A 15 17.67 4.03 -17.01
N GLU A 16 17.05 4.45 -18.11
CA GLU A 16 15.60 4.35 -18.32
C GLU A 16 15.12 2.88 -18.34
N ARG A 17 15.95 1.92 -18.79
CA ARG A 17 15.62 0.48 -18.70
C ARG A 17 15.68 -0.03 -17.27
N ASP A 18 16.71 0.34 -16.52
CA ASP A 18 16.92 -0.07 -15.13
C ASP A 18 15.82 0.51 -14.23
N GLU A 19 15.40 1.76 -14.46
CA GLU A 19 14.26 2.40 -13.80
C GLU A 19 12.93 1.70 -14.12
N ALA A 20 12.68 1.39 -15.39
CA ALA A 20 11.45 0.68 -15.77
C ALA A 20 11.39 -0.72 -15.13
N ALA A 21 12.52 -1.41 -15.05
CA ALA A 21 12.63 -2.70 -14.40
C ALA A 21 12.43 -2.62 -12.88
N SER A 22 13.00 -1.62 -12.22
CA SER A 22 12.83 -1.42 -10.77
C SER A 22 11.38 -1.05 -10.41
N LEU A 23 10.75 -0.17 -11.18
CA LEU A 23 9.36 0.21 -11.00
C LEU A 23 8.43 -0.98 -11.21
N LYS A 24 8.66 -1.78 -12.27
CA LYS A 24 7.89 -3.00 -12.51
C LYS A 24 7.97 -3.93 -11.30
N ARG A 25 9.17 -4.21 -10.80
CA ARG A 25 9.36 -5.07 -9.61
C ARG A 25 8.63 -4.53 -8.39
N ALA A 26 8.63 -3.21 -8.18
CA ALA A 26 7.89 -2.61 -7.08
C ALA A 26 6.37 -2.80 -7.22
N MET A 27 5.84 -2.63 -8.44
CA MET A 27 4.41 -2.83 -8.73
C MET A 27 3.95 -4.29 -8.63
N GLU A 28 4.87 -5.24 -8.78
CA GLU A 28 4.64 -6.69 -8.61
C GLU A 28 4.70 -7.13 -7.14
N LYS A 29 4.91 -6.22 -6.19
CA LYS A 29 4.87 -6.55 -4.76
C LYS A 29 3.43 -6.54 -4.26
N PHE A 30 3.05 -7.56 -3.50
CA PHE A 30 1.73 -7.58 -2.86
C PHE A 30 1.51 -6.36 -1.95
N SER A 31 2.55 -5.90 -1.24
CA SER A 31 2.49 -4.68 -0.44
C SER A 31 2.14 -3.43 -1.25
N PHE A 32 2.64 -3.32 -2.48
CA PHE A 32 2.25 -2.24 -3.39
C PHE A 32 0.77 -2.33 -3.76
N VAL A 33 0.28 -3.54 -4.05
CA VAL A 33 -1.14 -3.75 -4.37
C VAL A 33 -2.03 -3.40 -3.17
N CYS A 34 -1.65 -3.79 -1.94
CA CYS A 34 -2.33 -3.41 -0.72
C CYS A 34 -2.38 -1.89 -0.53
N LEU A 35 -1.24 -1.20 -0.73
CA LEU A 35 -1.18 0.26 -0.66
C LEU A 35 -2.09 0.90 -1.71
N VAL A 36 -2.08 0.43 -2.95
CA VAL A 36 -2.97 0.97 -4.00
C VAL A 36 -4.44 0.77 -3.65
N ALA A 37 -4.82 -0.43 -3.17
CA ALA A 37 -6.19 -0.73 -2.78
C ALA A 37 -6.67 0.20 -1.64
N LEU A 38 -5.83 0.39 -0.62
CA LEU A 38 -6.14 1.27 0.52
C LEU A 38 -6.18 2.75 0.10
N GLN A 39 -5.15 3.23 -0.60
CA GLN A 39 -5.05 4.61 -1.05
C GLN A 39 -6.22 5.00 -1.96
N SER A 40 -6.68 4.08 -2.81
CA SER A 40 -7.85 4.32 -3.68
C SER A 40 -9.11 4.60 -2.87
N LYS A 41 -9.38 3.81 -1.83
CA LYS A 41 -10.54 4.02 -0.93
C LYS A 41 -10.43 5.34 -0.16
N ILE A 42 -9.25 5.63 0.40
CA ILE A 42 -8.99 6.88 1.12
C ILE A 42 -9.25 8.07 0.20
N LEU A 43 -8.62 8.07 -0.99
CA LEU A 43 -8.78 9.14 -1.97
C LEU A 43 -10.22 9.31 -2.41
N GLU A 44 -10.98 8.22 -2.60
CA GLU A 44 -12.39 8.30 -2.95
C GLU A 44 -13.20 9.05 -1.88
N ARG A 45 -13.07 8.66 -0.60
CA ARG A 45 -13.79 9.33 0.50
C ARG A 45 -13.34 10.77 0.68
N THR A 46 -12.04 11.03 0.68
CA THR A 46 -11.51 12.39 0.84
C THR A 46 -11.88 13.30 -0.34
N ASN A 47 -11.93 12.77 -1.57
CA ASN A 47 -12.31 13.54 -2.75
C ASN A 47 -13.77 13.99 -2.71
N VAL A 48 -14.68 13.17 -2.21
CA VAL A 48 -16.09 13.55 -2.02
C VAL A 48 -16.20 14.74 -1.07
N VAL A 49 -15.56 14.65 0.10
CA VAL A 49 -15.54 15.74 1.08
C VAL A 49 -14.86 16.98 0.51
N SER A 50 -13.74 16.82 -0.18
CA SER A 50 -12.98 17.92 -0.79
C SER A 50 -13.82 18.70 -1.80
N LYS A 51 -14.54 18.01 -2.70
CA LYS A 51 -15.44 18.65 -3.66
C LYS A 51 -16.57 19.40 -2.99
N LEU A 52 -17.16 18.82 -1.94
CA LEU A 52 -18.21 19.47 -1.18
C LEU A 52 -17.68 20.75 -0.53
N LEU A 53 -16.58 20.68 0.21
CA LEU A 53 -16.02 21.82 0.93
C LEU A 53 -15.57 22.97 0.01
N GLN A 54 -15.25 22.65 -1.24
CA GLN A 54 -14.88 23.64 -2.26
C GLN A 54 -16.09 24.20 -3.03
N SER A 55 -17.31 23.72 -2.76
CA SER A 55 -18.53 24.20 -3.41
C SER A 55 -18.87 25.62 -2.93
N HIS A 56 -19.32 26.47 -3.85
CA HIS A 56 -19.80 27.82 -3.53
C HIS A 56 -21.08 27.79 -2.68
N GLU A 57 -21.86 26.71 -2.76
CA GLU A 57 -23.14 26.54 -2.06
C GLU A 57 -23.04 25.54 -0.90
N THR A 58 -21.90 25.53 -0.19
CA THR A 58 -21.67 24.56 0.87
C THR A 58 -22.55 24.84 2.09
N ASP A 59 -23.45 23.91 2.40
CA ASP A 59 -24.13 23.86 3.69
C ASP A 59 -23.16 23.32 4.76
N LEU A 60 -22.89 24.12 5.79
CA LEU A 60 -21.95 23.79 6.85
C LEU A 60 -22.38 22.56 7.67
N SER A 61 -23.69 22.35 7.87
CA SER A 61 -24.22 21.19 8.56
C SER A 61 -23.92 19.91 7.78
N ILE A 62 -24.16 19.94 6.47
CA ILE A 62 -23.85 18.82 5.57
C ILE A 62 -22.34 18.56 5.51
N ALA A 63 -21.52 19.61 5.48
CA ALA A 63 -20.06 19.50 5.51
C ALA A 63 -19.56 18.80 6.77
N VAL A 64 -20.05 19.18 7.95
CA VAL A 64 -19.69 18.55 9.22
C VAL A 64 -20.11 17.07 9.25
N GLN A 65 -21.31 16.75 8.76
CA GLN A 65 -21.77 15.37 8.67
C GLN A 65 -20.86 14.51 7.78
N LEU A 66 -20.53 15.00 6.57
CA LEU A 66 -19.67 14.27 5.64
C LEU A 66 -18.23 14.11 6.14
N LEU A 67 -17.71 15.11 6.87
CA LEU A 67 -16.41 15.00 7.55
C LEU A 67 -16.43 13.90 8.62
N ASN A 68 -17.47 13.84 9.44
CA ASN A 68 -17.60 12.79 10.46
C ASN A 68 -17.73 11.39 9.83
N CYS A 69 -18.50 11.26 8.74
CA CYS A 69 -18.58 10.01 7.99
C CYS A 69 -17.21 9.62 7.45
N ALA A 70 -16.47 10.54 6.82
CA ALA A 70 -15.14 10.24 6.29
C ALA A 70 -14.16 9.83 7.39
N ILE A 71 -14.20 10.46 8.58
CA ILE A 71 -13.39 10.03 9.72
C ILE A 71 -13.74 8.60 10.14
N ALA A 72 -15.04 8.29 10.26
CA ALA A 72 -15.50 6.95 10.61
C ALA A 72 -15.06 5.90 9.58
N ASP A 73 -15.16 6.20 8.28
CA ASP A 73 -14.73 5.28 7.21
C ASP A 73 -13.22 5.03 7.25
N LEU A 74 -12.42 6.10 7.45
CA LEU A 74 -10.97 5.99 7.54
C LEU A 74 -10.53 5.17 8.77
N SER A 75 -11.22 5.33 9.90
CA SER A 75 -11.02 4.48 11.08
C SER A 75 -11.37 3.02 10.79
N ALA A 76 -12.50 2.77 10.13
CA ALA A 76 -12.92 1.42 9.74
C ALA A 76 -11.89 0.77 8.79
N TYR A 77 -11.33 1.50 7.84
CA TYR A 77 -10.28 0.97 6.96
C TYR A 77 -9.00 0.55 7.72
N ARG A 78 -8.70 1.22 8.83
CA ARG A 78 -7.57 0.87 9.71
C ARG A 78 -7.88 -0.39 10.53
N GLU A 79 -9.09 -0.49 11.08
CA GLU A 79 -9.50 -1.60 11.96
C GLU A 79 -9.78 -2.89 11.19
N HIS A 80 -10.25 -2.80 9.94
CA HIS A 80 -10.59 -3.94 9.09
C HIS A 80 -9.46 -4.27 8.09
N PHE A 81 -8.27 -4.56 8.63
CA PHE A 81 -7.10 -4.90 7.81
C PHE A 81 -7.35 -6.12 6.91
N GLU A 82 -7.94 -7.20 7.45
CA GLU A 82 -8.19 -8.43 6.71
C GLU A 82 -9.15 -8.24 5.51
N GLU A 83 -10.17 -7.40 5.64
CA GLU A 83 -11.05 -7.07 4.51
C GLU A 83 -10.30 -6.31 3.41
N SER A 84 -9.42 -5.39 3.81
CA SER A 84 -8.57 -4.63 2.89
C SER A 84 -7.54 -5.54 2.21
N LYS A 85 -6.97 -6.50 2.94
CA LYS A 85 -6.08 -7.54 2.41
C LYS A 85 -6.80 -8.43 1.40
N GLN A 86 -8.02 -8.87 1.69
CA GLN A 86 -8.83 -9.66 0.77
C GLN A 86 -9.13 -8.90 -0.53
N ALA A 87 -9.47 -7.61 -0.45
CA ALA A 87 -9.66 -6.77 -1.62
C ALA A 87 -8.36 -6.65 -2.46
N ALA A 88 -7.21 -6.50 -1.80
CA ALA A 88 -5.91 -6.47 -2.46
C ALA A 88 -5.52 -7.82 -3.10
N GLN A 89 -5.91 -8.95 -2.49
CA GLN A 89 -5.73 -10.28 -3.09
C GLN A 89 -6.52 -10.43 -4.39
N GLY A 90 -7.78 -9.97 -4.40
CA GLY A 90 -8.59 -9.96 -5.62
C GLY A 90 -8.02 -9.04 -6.72
N LEU A 91 -7.40 -7.91 -6.33
CA LEU A 91 -6.70 -7.04 -7.27
C LEU A 91 -5.41 -7.68 -7.81
N SER A 92 -4.66 -8.37 -6.94
CA SER A 92 -3.43 -9.07 -7.30
C SER A 92 -3.69 -10.20 -8.29
N GLU A 93 -4.78 -10.94 -8.11
CA GLU A 93 -5.22 -11.98 -9.05
C GLU A 93 -5.51 -11.41 -10.44
N LYS A 94 -6.24 -10.29 -10.51
CA LYS A 94 -6.50 -9.59 -11.78
C LYS A 94 -5.22 -9.07 -12.45
N TRP A 95 -4.22 -8.70 -11.66
CA TRP A 95 -2.96 -8.16 -12.16
C TRP A 95 -1.93 -9.24 -12.50
N GLY A 96 -2.19 -10.51 -12.13
CA GLY A 96 -1.25 -11.61 -12.29
C GLY A 96 -0.04 -11.51 -11.36
N VAL A 97 -0.25 -10.97 -10.16
CA VAL A 97 0.78 -10.69 -9.14
C VAL A 97 0.62 -11.63 -7.94
N SER A 98 1.69 -11.84 -7.17
CA SER A 98 1.65 -12.59 -5.91
C SER A 98 0.58 -12.05 -4.96
N LYS A 99 -0.14 -12.96 -4.29
CA LYS A 99 -1.16 -12.66 -3.27
C LYS A 99 -0.62 -12.64 -1.83
N ALA A 100 0.69 -12.82 -1.68
CA ALA A 100 1.37 -12.92 -0.39
C ALA A 100 2.50 -11.90 -0.31
N PHE A 101 2.74 -11.39 0.89
CA PHE A 101 3.88 -10.52 1.16
C PHE A 101 5.20 -11.25 0.95
N GLU A 102 6.21 -10.50 0.54
CA GLU A 102 7.55 -11.03 0.33
C GLU A 102 8.19 -11.34 1.68
N ASN A 103 8.60 -12.60 1.89
CA ASN A 103 9.40 -12.96 3.05
C ASN A 103 10.85 -12.50 2.81
N THR A 104 11.17 -11.30 3.29
CA THR A 104 12.51 -10.72 3.11
C THR A 104 13.42 -11.19 4.24
N ARG A 105 14.62 -11.65 3.91
CA ARG A 105 15.60 -12.09 4.91
C ARG A 105 15.86 -10.97 5.91
N ALA A 106 15.55 -11.21 7.19
CA ALA A 106 15.94 -10.31 8.27
C ALA A 106 17.46 -10.13 8.28
N ARG A 107 17.91 -8.87 8.31
CA ARG A 107 19.33 -8.54 8.39
C ARG A 107 19.82 -8.95 9.78
N LYS A 108 20.68 -9.96 9.86
CA LYS A 108 21.33 -10.32 11.12
C LYS A 108 22.49 -9.36 11.39
N VAL A 109 22.42 -8.63 12.50
CA VAL A 109 23.57 -7.89 13.05
C VAL A 109 24.51 -8.87 13.75
N LYS A 110 25.83 -8.62 13.71
CA LYS A 110 26.78 -9.42 14.49
C LYS A 110 26.51 -9.20 15.97
N ALA A 111 26.23 -10.26 16.71
CA ALA A 111 26.15 -10.23 18.16
C ALA A 111 27.55 -10.27 18.78
N HIS A 112 27.78 -9.50 19.84
CA HIS A 112 28.93 -9.70 20.71
C HIS A 112 28.68 -10.90 21.62
N PHE A 113 29.77 -11.56 22.06
CA PHE A 113 29.70 -12.63 23.05
C PHE A 113 29.04 -12.07 24.33
N ASP A 114 28.07 -12.80 24.88
CA ASP A 114 27.17 -12.43 26.01
C ASP A 114 26.01 -11.45 25.77
N GLU A 115 25.79 -10.94 24.54
CA GLU A 115 24.59 -10.16 24.26
C GLU A 115 23.40 -11.02 23.81
N LEU A 116 22.23 -10.82 24.44
CA LEU A 116 20.96 -11.30 23.92
C LEU A 116 20.63 -10.52 22.64
N SER A 117 20.69 -11.20 21.49
CA SER A 117 20.32 -10.63 20.20
C SER A 117 18.84 -10.23 20.20
N GLN A 118 18.55 -8.92 20.19
CA GLN A 118 17.19 -8.39 20.04
C GLN A 118 16.55 -8.69 18.67
N ASP A 119 17.31 -9.25 17.72
CA ASP A 119 16.91 -9.47 16.34
C ASP A 119 16.36 -10.87 16.04
N GLU A 120 16.01 -11.66 17.05
CA GLU A 120 15.27 -12.93 16.90
C GLU A 120 13.75 -12.72 16.77
N ARG A 121 13.32 -11.63 16.11
CA ARG A 121 11.91 -11.45 15.78
C ARG A 121 11.56 -12.39 14.64
N LEU A 122 10.74 -13.40 14.93
CA LEU A 122 9.98 -14.11 13.89
C LEU A 122 9.08 -13.07 13.20
N ALA A 123 9.54 -12.61 12.05
CA ALA A 123 8.91 -11.55 11.29
C ALA A 123 7.73 -12.12 10.50
N ASP A 124 6.51 -11.98 11.01
CA ASP A 124 5.33 -12.14 10.18
C ASP A 124 5.18 -10.92 9.26
N ALA A 125 5.28 -11.15 7.96
CA ALA A 125 5.21 -10.08 6.97
C ALA A 125 3.83 -9.41 6.93
N ASP A 126 2.78 -10.13 7.32
CA ASP A 126 1.43 -9.57 7.49
C ASP A 126 1.42 -8.56 8.65
N PHE A 127 1.96 -8.95 9.81
CA PHE A 127 2.05 -8.11 11.01
C PHE A 127 2.81 -6.80 10.79
N TYR A 128 3.90 -6.83 10.00
CA TYR A 128 4.65 -5.62 9.67
C TYR A 128 3.86 -4.61 8.84
N PHE A 129 2.93 -5.08 8.02
CA PHE A 129 2.12 -4.22 7.16
C PHE A 129 0.90 -3.66 7.90
N GLU A 130 0.33 -4.39 8.85
CA GLU A 130 -0.87 -4.01 9.60
C GLU A 130 -0.70 -2.76 10.48
N CYS A 131 0.53 -2.32 10.76
CA CYS A 131 0.84 -1.17 11.63
C CYS A 131 0.08 -1.26 12.98
N THR A 132 0.35 -2.30 13.76
CA THR A 132 -0.11 -2.35 15.16
C THR A 132 0.54 -1.21 15.96
N SER A 133 -0.29 -0.27 16.45
CA SER A 133 0.12 0.80 17.37
C SER A 133 0.13 0.31 18.82
#